data_AF-A0A5A8CKC4-F1
#
_entry.id   AF-A0A5A8CKC4-F1
#
_cell.length_a   1.000
_cell.length_b   1.000
_cell.length_c   1.000
_cell.angle_alpha   90.00
_cell.angle_beta   90.00
_cell.angle_gamma   90.00
#
_symmetry.space_group_name_H-M   'P 1'
#
loop_
_entity.id
_entity.type
_entity.pdbx_description
1 polymer ?
#
loop_
_entity_poly.entity_id
_entity_poly.type
_entity_poly.pdbx_seq_one_letter_code
_entity_poly.pdbx_strand_id
1 'polypeptide(L)'
;MNGLMDESVAARTQYTFSIYWTVATLVSVGYGDVHAVSVGEQAFSVVVMTAGAITYSVLFGSVATLLASLNAHEAKFRQKIDAVDAFMRELRLPKRLQQRGERSWSAAV
;
A
#
# COMPACT_ATOMS: atom_id res chain seq x y z
N MET A 1 -29.16 34.70 -27.53
CA MET A 1 -28.14 34.73 -26.46
C MET A 1 -28.13 33.43 -25.64
N ASN A 2 -28.39 32.25 -26.25
CA ASN A 2 -28.49 30.96 -25.52
C ASN A 2 -27.34 29.97 -25.77
N GLY A 3 -26.39 30.26 -26.66
CA GLY A 3 -25.31 29.32 -27.01
C GLY A 3 -24.19 29.22 -25.96
N LEU A 4 -23.89 30.30 -25.23
CA LEU A 4 -22.79 30.32 -24.26
C LEU A 4 -23.08 29.47 -23.00
N MET A 5 -24.36 29.36 -22.62
CA MET A 5 -24.74 28.52 -21.48
C MET A 5 -24.66 27.03 -21.86
N ASP A 6 -25.02 26.69 -23.09
CA ASP A 6 -25.00 25.30 -23.60
C ASP A 6 -23.57 24.76 -23.71
N GLU A 7 -22.62 25.53 -24.26
CA GLU A 7 -21.20 25.14 -24.28
C GLU A 7 -20.62 24.93 -22.88
N SER A 8 -20.98 25.80 -21.92
CA SER A 8 -20.47 25.67 -20.54
C SER A 8 -21.02 24.42 -19.83
N VAL A 9 -22.26 24.03 -20.11
CA VAL A 9 -22.89 22.84 -19.56
C VAL A 9 -22.29 21.60 -20.21
N ALA A 10 -22.11 21.61 -21.54
CA ALA A 10 -21.47 20.52 -22.27
C ALA A 10 -20.03 20.26 -21.77
N ALA A 11 -19.22 21.30 -21.59
CA ALA A 11 -17.84 21.18 -21.10
C ALA A 11 -17.77 20.60 -19.69
N ARG A 12 -18.65 21.04 -18.77
CA ARG A 12 -18.73 20.51 -17.40
C ARG A 12 -19.12 19.02 -17.39
N THR A 13 -20.08 18.66 -18.24
CA THR A 13 -20.52 17.27 -18.39
C THR A 13 -19.40 16.39 -18.94
N GLN A 14 -18.68 16.82 -19.98
CA GLN A 14 -17.54 16.08 -20.55
C GLN A 14 -16.39 15.89 -19.56
N TYR A 15 -16.08 16.91 -18.75
CA TYR A 15 -15.07 16.81 -17.70
C TYR A 15 -15.47 15.79 -16.63
N THR A 16 -16.73 15.81 -16.22
CA THR A 16 -17.28 14.88 -15.22
C THR A 16 -17.21 13.44 -15.72
N PHE A 17 -17.60 13.17 -16.97
CA PHE A 17 -17.49 11.84 -17.58
C PHE A 17 -16.04 11.36 -17.72
N SER A 18 -15.11 12.26 -18.08
CA SER A 18 -13.69 11.93 -18.19
C SER A 18 -13.08 11.51 -16.85
N ILE A 19 -13.39 12.26 -15.77
CA ILE A 19 -12.94 11.90 -14.42
C ILE A 19 -13.59 10.59 -13.97
N TYR A 20 -14.90 10.46 -14.16
CA TYR A 20 -15.63 9.24 -13.80
C TYR A 20 -14.99 8.01 -14.46
N TRP A 21 -14.74 8.06 -15.77
CA TRP A 21 -14.09 6.97 -16.50
C TRP A 21 -12.68 6.68 -15.98
N THR A 22 -11.90 7.72 -15.70
CA THR A 22 -10.54 7.58 -15.15
C THR A 22 -10.56 6.90 -13.79
N VAL A 23 -11.44 7.33 -12.88
CA VAL A 23 -11.57 6.78 -11.53
C VAL A 23 -12.11 5.34 -11.58
N ALA A 24 -13.14 5.08 -12.38
CA ALA A 24 -13.69 3.73 -12.55
C ALA A 24 -12.65 2.74 -13.09
N THR A 25 -11.79 3.20 -14.00
CA THR A 25 -10.67 2.43 -14.55
C THR A 25 -9.56 2.24 -13.50
N LEU A 26 -9.19 3.29 -12.77
CA LEU A 26 -8.15 3.26 -11.74
C LEU A 26 -8.50 2.32 -10.58
N VAL A 27 -9.75 2.33 -10.14
CA VAL A 27 -10.27 1.47 -9.06
C VAL A 27 -10.66 0.08 -9.60
N SER A 28 -10.45 -0.19 -10.90
CA SER A 28 -10.79 -1.45 -11.58
C SER A 28 -12.27 -1.86 -11.47
N VAL A 29 -13.19 -0.89 -11.26
CA VAL A 29 -14.63 -1.16 -11.21
C VAL A 29 -15.18 -1.41 -12.61
N GLY A 30 -14.83 -0.53 -13.56
CA GLY A 30 -15.12 -0.72 -14.98
C GLY A 30 -16.59 -1.00 -15.31
N TYR A 31 -17.51 -0.09 -14.97
CA TYR A 31 -18.94 -0.25 -15.25
C TYR A 31 -19.29 -0.47 -16.74
N GLY A 32 -18.43 -0.03 -17.65
CA GLY A 32 -18.54 -0.27 -19.10
C GLY A 32 -19.49 0.67 -19.84
N ASP A 33 -20.13 1.61 -19.13
CA ASP A 33 -20.98 2.64 -19.67
C ASP A 33 -20.21 3.66 -20.54
N VAL A 34 -18.97 3.98 -20.15
CA VAL A 34 -18.01 4.72 -20.98
C VAL A 34 -16.88 3.78 -21.38
N HIS A 35 -16.75 3.50 -22.68
CA HIS A 35 -15.77 2.56 -23.21
C HIS A 35 -15.22 3.03 -24.56
N ALA A 36 -14.00 2.58 -24.87
CA ALA A 36 -13.34 2.85 -26.14
C ALA A 36 -13.96 2.02 -27.28
N VAL A 37 -14.39 2.68 -28.35
CA VAL A 37 -15.02 2.01 -29.49
C VAL A 37 -14.02 1.84 -30.63
N SER A 38 -13.13 2.82 -30.82
CA SER A 38 -12.08 2.76 -31.84
C SER A 38 -10.83 2.03 -31.36
N VAL A 39 -10.11 1.38 -32.28
CA VAL A 39 -8.84 0.68 -31.99
C VAL A 39 -7.82 1.61 -31.35
N GLY A 40 -7.76 2.87 -31.78
CA GLY A 40 -6.85 3.86 -31.19
C GLY A 40 -7.21 4.23 -29.74
N GLU A 41 -8.50 4.37 -29.45
CA GLU A 41 -9.00 4.64 -28.10
C GLU A 41 -8.77 3.44 -27.18
N GLN A 42 -8.92 2.21 -27.69
CA GLN A 42 -8.66 0.98 -26.94
C GLN A 42 -7.20 0.87 -26.56
N ALA A 43 -6.26 1.16 -27.49
CA ALA A 43 -4.84 1.17 -27.19
C ALA A 43 -4.49 2.20 -26.09
N PHE A 44 -5.07 3.41 -26.15
CA PHE A 44 -4.91 4.41 -25.10
C PHE A 44 -5.47 3.92 -23.75
N SER A 45 -6.65 3.32 -23.74
CA SER A 45 -7.26 2.75 -22.54
C SER A 45 -6.38 1.69 -21.90
N VAL A 46 -5.78 0.78 -22.69
CA VAL A 46 -4.85 -0.25 -22.20
C VAL A 46 -3.61 0.37 -21.56
N VAL A 47 -3.05 1.43 -22.15
CA VAL A 47 -1.91 2.15 -21.57
C VAL A 47 -2.28 2.77 -20.22
N VAL A 48 -3.45 3.42 -20.13
CA VAL A 48 -3.96 4.02 -18.89
C VAL A 48 -4.18 2.96 -17.81
N MET A 49 -4.78 1.82 -18.16
CA MET A 49 -4.98 0.69 -17.25
C MET A 49 -3.65 0.14 -16.71
N THR A 50 -2.66 0.00 -17.60
CA THR A 50 -1.32 -0.49 -17.21
C THR A 50 -0.61 0.49 -16.27
N ALA A 51 -0.71 1.79 -16.55
CA ALA A 51 -0.18 2.82 -15.67
C ALA A 51 -0.84 2.78 -14.28
N GLY A 52 -2.17 2.64 -14.24
CA GLY A 52 -2.92 2.48 -12.99
C GLY A 52 -2.48 1.27 -12.18
N ALA A 53 -2.25 0.12 -12.83
CA ALA A 53 -1.76 -1.09 -12.18
C ALA A 53 -0.36 -0.90 -11.56
N ILE A 54 0.56 -0.23 -12.26
CA ILE A 54 1.89 0.09 -11.74
C ILE A 54 1.78 0.99 -10.51
N THR A 55 0.95 2.04 -10.56
CA THR A 55 0.72 2.94 -9.42
C THR A 55 0.20 2.15 -8.22
N TYR A 56 -0.78 1.26 -8.42
CA TYR A 56 -1.33 0.44 -7.34
C TYR A 56 -0.29 -0.50 -6.72
N SER A 57 0.56 -1.13 -7.55
CA SER A 57 1.64 -1.98 -7.07
C SER A 57 2.63 -1.23 -6.17
N VAL A 58 3.03 -0.01 -6.57
CA VAL A 58 3.95 0.82 -5.76
C VAL A 58 3.30 1.25 -4.46
N LEU A 59 2.01 1.58 -4.49
CA LEU A 59 1.25 1.99 -3.32
C LEU A 59 1.15 0.84 -2.32
N PHE A 60 0.83 -0.37 -2.77
CA PHE A 60 0.82 -1.57 -1.92
C PHE A 60 2.21 -1.90 -1.35
N GLY A 61 3.27 -1.80 -2.14
CA GLY A 61 4.64 -2.01 -1.67
C GLY A 61 5.04 -1.01 -0.58
N SER A 62 4.61 0.24 -0.72
CA SER A 62 4.82 1.29 0.29
C SER A 62 4.07 1.01 1.58
N VAL A 63 2.80 0.57 1.48
CA VAL A 63 2.00 0.15 2.64
C VAL A 63 2.61 -1.06 3.35
N ALA A 64 3.05 -2.08 2.60
CA ALA A 64 3.75 -3.23 3.16
C ALA A 64 5.03 -2.82 3.90
N THR A 65 5.79 -1.88 3.35
CA THR A 65 7.01 -1.34 4.00
C THR A 65 6.68 -0.57 5.27
N LEU A 66 5.59 0.20 5.27
CA LEU A 66 5.11 0.91 6.46
C LEU A 66 4.67 -0.08 7.55
N LEU A 67 3.91 -1.11 7.19
CA LEU A 67 3.52 -2.16 8.14
C LEU A 67 4.74 -2.93 8.68
N ALA A 68 5.68 -3.25 7.81
CA ALA A 68 6.93 -3.87 8.20
C ALA A 68 7.74 -2.98 9.14
N SER A 69 7.78 -1.66 8.92
CA SER A 69 8.52 -0.73 9.78
C SER A 69 7.87 -0.56 11.16
N LEU A 70 6.53 -0.53 11.24
CA LEU A 70 5.78 -0.55 12.49
C LEU A 70 6.10 -1.81 13.31
N ASN A 71 6.04 -2.97 12.66
CA ASN A 71 6.36 -4.26 13.30
C ASN A 71 7.87 -4.44 13.56
N ALA A 72 8.74 -3.78 12.79
CA ALA A 72 10.19 -3.87 12.94
C ALA A 72 10.67 -3.30 14.28
N HIS A 73 9.93 -2.36 14.89
CA HIS A 73 10.27 -1.86 16.21
C HIS A 73 10.23 -2.97 17.27
N GLU A 74 9.16 -3.76 17.26
CA GLU A 74 8.98 -4.89 18.17
C GLU A 74 9.83 -6.10 17.76
N ALA A 75 9.94 -6.38 16.46
CA ALA A 75 10.72 -7.50 15.94
C ALA A 75 12.23 -7.35 16.22
N LYS A 76 12.80 -6.14 16.09
CA LYS A 76 14.22 -5.89 16.42
C LYS A 76 14.52 -6.11 17.91
N PHE A 77 13.58 -5.76 18.78
CA PHE A 77 13.71 -5.99 20.20
C PHE A 77 13.71 -7.49 20.52
N ARG A 78 12.75 -8.23 19.93
CA ARG A 78 12.67 -9.69 20.06
C ARG A 78 13.91 -10.39 19.54
N GLN A 79 14.43 -9.98 18.38
CA GLN A 79 15.66 -10.52 17.80
C GLN A 79 16.88 -10.32 18.71
N LYS A 80 16.98 -9.18 19.40
CA LYS A 80 18.07 -8.95 20.37
C LYS A 80 17.98 -9.89 21.58
N ILE A 81 16.76 -10.11 22.09
CA ILE A 81 16.54 -11.07 23.19
C ILE A 81 16.90 -12.49 22.73
N ASP A 82 16.42 -12.91 21.56
CA ASP A 82 16.71 -14.24 21.02
C ASP A 82 18.21 -14.47 20.79
N ALA A 83 18.93 -13.45 20.33
CA ALA A 83 20.39 -13.49 20.17
C ALA A 83 21.12 -13.62 21.51
N VAL A 84 20.65 -12.92 22.54
CA VAL A 84 21.19 -13.03 23.91
C VAL A 84 20.92 -14.43 24.47
N ASP A 85 19.72 -14.98 24.29
CA ASP A 85 19.37 -16.34 24.71
C ASP A 85 20.16 -17.42 23.96
N ALA A 86 20.40 -17.24 22.66
CA ALA A 86 21.28 -18.11 21.88
C ALA A 86 22.72 -18.09 22.43
N PHE A 87 23.27 -16.91 22.69
CA PHE A 87 24.61 -16.76 23.26
C PHE A 87 24.72 -17.40 24.65
N MET A 88 23.70 -17.22 25.50
CA MET A 88 23.68 -17.84 26.84
C MET A 88 23.64 -19.38 26.80
N ARG A 89 22.94 -19.96 25.81
CA ARG A 89 22.91 -21.40 25.59
C ARG A 89 24.24 -21.93 25.07
N GLU A 90 24.89 -21.21 24.17
CA GLU A 90 26.16 -21.63 23.57
C GLU A 90 27.34 -21.57 24.55
N LEU A 91 27.39 -20.57 25.43
CA LEU A 91 28.40 -20.48 26.49
C LEU A 91 28.13 -21.36 27.71
N ARG A 92 27.00 -22.11 27.75
CA ARG A 92 26.57 -22.93 28.90
C ARG A 92 26.65 -22.17 30.23
N LEU A 93 26.18 -20.91 30.24
CA LEU A 93 26.25 -20.09 31.44
C LEU A 93 25.42 -20.71 32.58
N PRO A 94 25.93 -20.70 33.84
CA PRO A 94 25.24 -21.31 34.96
C PRO A 94 23.88 -20.63 35.22
N LYS A 95 22.84 -21.43 35.47
CA LYS A 95 21.41 -21.03 35.59
C LYS A 95 21.13 -19.84 36.53
N ARG A 96 22.03 -19.56 37.49
CA ARG A 96 21.92 -18.44 38.43
C ARG A 96 22.03 -17.06 37.75
N LEU A 97 22.72 -16.94 36.62
CA LEU A 97 22.84 -15.69 35.86
C LEU A 97 21.66 -15.48 34.90
N GLN A 98 21.15 -16.56 34.28
CA GLN A 98 19.93 -16.52 33.46
C GLN A 98 18.70 -16.06 34.26
N GLN A 99 18.50 -16.60 35.46
CA GLN A 99 17.37 -16.23 36.33
C GLN A 99 17.39 -14.76 36.77
N ARG A 100 18.56 -14.11 36.80
CA ARG A 100 18.69 -12.68 37.12
C ARG A 100 18.29 -11.79 35.93
N GLY A 101 18.58 -12.23 34.71
CA GLY A 101 18.09 -11.60 33.48
C GLY A 101 16.57 -11.69 33.41
N GLU A 102 16.02 -12.90 33.48
CA GLU A 102 14.57 -13.16 33.37
C GLU A 102 13.73 -12.33 34.37
N ARG A 103 14.20 -12.17 35.62
CA ARG A 103 13.52 -11.33 36.63
C ARG A 103 13.52 -9.83 36.32
N SER A 104 14.54 -9.31 35.64
CA SER A 104 14.57 -7.90 35.24
C SER A 104 13.64 -7.63 34.05
N TRP A 105 13.47 -8.63 33.18
CA TRP A 105 12.61 -8.56 32.00
C TRP A 105 11.13 -8.70 32.35
N SER A 106 10.76 -9.52 33.34
CA SER A 106 9.37 -9.67 33.81
C SER A 106 8.84 -8.48 34.62
N ALA A 107 9.70 -7.55 35.03
CA ALA A 107 9.32 -6.35 35.79
C ALA A 107 9.21 -5.08 34.92
N ALA A 108 9.64 -5.16 33.66
CA ALA A 108 9.65 -4.05 32.71
C ALA A 108 8.61 -4.18 31.58
N VAL A 109 7.86 -5.30 31.55
CA VAL A 109 6.65 -5.53 30.76
C VAL A 109 5.44 -5.38 31.68
#